data_AF-A0A2I1HT18-F1
#
_entry.id   AF-A0A2I1HT18-F1
#
_cell.length_a   1.000
_cell.length_b   1.000
_cell.length_c   1.000
_cell.angle_alpha   90.00
_cell.angle_beta   90.00
_cell.angle_gamma   90.00
#
_symmetry.space_group_name_H-M   'P 1'
#
loop_
_entity.id
_entity.type
_entity.pdbx_description
1 polymer ?
#
loop_
_entity_poly.entity_id
_entity_poly.type
_entity_poly.pdbx_seq_one_letter_code
_entity_poly.pdbx_strand_id
1 'polypeptide(L)'
;MTRDYIKEFYPLIIIFVVGLAVIIVLYVLARRKNPNARNSVIIETCFIMQDIAMDLAFILLKVKNTPHLFIPTIIFFILPIVINFLLAINIFVSEMAMNPSFNKWVKESPTLSSMCTLFSAIDIQILNTLSSDLFGLKIFSAPLTQRSKKIMLWGVIINIFVEDIPQIIIQGLYYNSVITYDLIPSLVLASGGL
;
A
#
# COMPACT_ATOMS: atom_id res chain seq x y z
N MET A 1 3.91 29.45 26.77
CA MET A 1 4.18 28.01 27.00
C MET A 1 4.81 27.46 25.74
N THR A 2 6.10 27.13 25.77
CA THR A 2 6.79 26.43 24.68
C THR A 2 6.25 25.01 24.62
N ARG A 3 5.58 24.68 23.50
CA ARG A 3 5.04 23.34 23.24
C ARG A 3 6.22 22.37 23.17
N ASP A 4 6.26 21.40 24.09
CA ASP A 4 7.36 20.42 24.18
C ASP A 4 7.12 19.33 23.13
N TYR A 5 7.41 19.65 21.87
CA TYR A 5 7.12 18.83 20.69
C TYR A 5 7.64 17.39 20.81
N ILE A 6 8.76 17.19 21.52
CA ILE A 6 9.35 15.86 21.73
C ILE A 6 8.41 14.97 22.55
N LYS A 7 7.76 15.50 23.60
CA LYS A 7 6.81 14.72 24.42
C LYS A 7 5.50 14.43 23.72
N GLU A 8 5.04 15.37 22.88
CA GLU A 8 3.82 15.20 22.07
C GLU A 8 4.00 14.12 21.00
N PHE A 9 5.19 14.02 20.40
CA PHE A 9 5.49 13.04 19.33
C PHE A 9 6.18 11.77 19.82
N TYR A 10 6.56 11.69 21.10
CA TYR A 10 7.18 10.52 21.71
C TYR A 10 6.46 9.18 21.41
N PRO A 11 5.13 9.05 21.56
CA PRO A 11 4.45 7.79 21.24
C PRO A 11 4.55 7.41 19.76
N LEU A 12 4.51 8.39 18.85
CA LEU A 12 4.65 8.15 17.40
C LEU A 12 6.07 7.70 17.05
N ILE A 13 7.08 8.32 17.66
CA ILE A 13 8.49 7.93 17.49
C ILE A 13 8.69 6.49 17.97
N ILE A 14 8.11 6.11 19.10
CA ILE A 14 8.18 4.72 19.60
C ILE A 14 7.54 3.76 18.60
N ILE A 15 6.33 4.04 18.12
CA ILE A 15 5.64 3.18 17.14
C ILE A 15 6.49 3.02 15.88
N PHE A 16 7.08 4.11 15.38
CA PHE A 16 7.95 4.09 14.22
C PHE A 16 9.21 3.25 14.42
N VAL A 17 9.92 3.45 15.54
CA VAL A 17 11.14 2.69 15.87
C VAL A 17 10.86 1.20 16.06
N VAL A 18 9.78 0.86 16.77
CA VAL A 18 9.35 -0.53 16.96
C VAL A 18 8.94 -1.15 15.64
N GLY A 19 8.18 -0.43 14.80
CA GLY A 19 7.79 -0.88 13.46
C GLY A 19 8.99 -1.19 12.58
N LEU A 20 9.98 -0.29 12.55
CA LEU A 20 11.25 -0.50 11.83
C LEU A 20 11.99 -1.74 12.33
N ALA A 21 12.10 -1.93 13.66
CA ALA A 21 12.75 -3.10 14.23
C ALA A 21 12.05 -4.40 13.80
N VAL A 22 10.71 -4.42 13.80
CA VAL A 22 9.92 -5.57 13.34
C VAL A 22 10.17 -5.86 11.86
N ILE A 23 10.16 -4.83 11.00
CA ILE A 23 10.42 -4.99 9.56
C ILE A 23 11.82 -5.57 9.32
N ILE A 24 12.84 -5.05 10.02
CA ILE A 24 14.21 -5.56 9.90
C ILE A 24 14.28 -7.03 10.32
N VAL A 25 13.67 -7.40 11.45
CA VAL A 25 13.64 -8.79 11.91
C VAL A 25 12.95 -9.69 10.90
N LEU A 26 11.79 -9.30 10.38
CA LEU A 26 11.05 -10.05 9.37
C LEU A 26 11.88 -10.23 8.09
N TYR A 27 12.53 -9.16 7.62
CA TYR A 27 13.38 -9.21 6.44
C TYR A 27 14.56 -10.18 6.62
N VAL A 28 15.25 -10.11 7.77
CA VAL A 28 16.37 -11.02 8.08
C VAL A 28 15.88 -12.46 8.16
N LEU A 29 14.75 -12.72 8.81
CA LEU A 29 14.18 -14.07 8.90
C LEU A 29 13.77 -14.61 7.52
N ALA A 30 13.15 -13.79 6.68
CA ALA A 30 12.74 -14.17 5.34
C ALA A 30 13.96 -14.50 4.47
N ARG A 31 14.99 -13.65 4.53
CA ARG A 31 16.26 -13.88 3.82
C ARG A 31 16.99 -15.14 4.28
N ARG A 32 16.96 -15.43 5.58
CA ARG A 32 17.55 -16.67 6.14
C ARG A 32 16.80 -17.92 5.69
N LYS A 33 15.46 -17.88 5.65
CA LYS A 33 14.65 -19.04 5.24
C LYS A 33 14.68 -19.29 3.74
N ASN A 34 14.55 -18.23 2.93
CA ASN A 34 14.59 -18.34 1.48
C ASN A 34 15.37 -17.15 0.89
N PRO A 35 16.69 -17.30 0.66
CA PRO A 35 17.49 -16.22 0.09
C PRO A 35 17.14 -15.93 -1.37
N ASN A 36 16.57 -16.89 -2.11
CA ASN A 36 16.20 -16.70 -3.51
C ASN A 36 14.85 -16.01 -3.69
N ALA A 37 14.06 -15.89 -2.61
CA ALA A 37 12.80 -15.15 -2.61
C ALA A 37 13.02 -13.65 -2.79
N ARG A 38 12.00 -12.97 -3.32
CA ARG A 38 11.94 -11.50 -3.42
C ARG A 38 11.58 -10.91 -2.06
N ASN A 39 12.50 -10.98 -1.10
CA ASN A 39 12.27 -10.53 0.27
C ASN A 39 12.03 -9.01 0.41
N SER A 40 12.28 -8.20 -0.65
CA SER A 40 11.93 -6.77 -0.67
C SER A 40 10.44 -6.51 -0.53
N VAL A 41 9.58 -7.49 -0.84
CA VAL A 41 8.11 -7.33 -0.76
C VAL A 41 7.60 -7.05 0.66
N ILE A 42 8.38 -7.37 1.70
CA ILE A 42 8.04 -6.99 3.09
C ILE A 42 7.98 -5.47 3.19
N ILE A 43 9.00 -4.79 2.65
CA ILE A 43 9.10 -3.34 2.67
C ILE A 43 8.03 -2.72 1.76
N GLU A 44 7.86 -3.27 0.55
CA GLU A 44 6.81 -2.83 -0.40
C GLU A 44 5.41 -2.90 0.25
N THR A 45 5.09 -4.03 0.90
CA THR A 45 3.79 -4.21 1.59
C THR A 45 3.62 -3.22 2.75
N CYS A 46 4.69 -2.90 3.49
CA CYS A 46 4.63 -1.91 4.55
C CYS A 46 4.35 -0.50 4.02
N PHE A 47 4.95 -0.09 2.90
CA PHE A 47 4.67 1.20 2.27
C PHE A 47 3.22 1.30 1.81
N ILE A 48 2.67 0.25 1.19
CA ILE A 48 1.25 0.19 0.79
C ILE A 48 0.34 0.38 2.02
N MET A 49 0.60 -0.34 3.12
CA MET A 49 -0.20 -0.19 4.35
C MET A 49 -0.09 1.21 4.95
N GLN A 50 1.09 1.80 4.91
CA GLN A 50 1.32 3.15 5.43
C GLN A 50 0.54 4.19 4.61
N ASP A 51 0.57 4.09 3.29
CA ASP A 51 -0.09 5.01 2.37
C ASP A 51 -1.60 5.10 2.64
N ILE A 52 -2.28 3.95 2.60
CA ILE A 52 -3.71 3.81 2.94
C ILE A 52 -4.01 4.37 4.34
N ALA A 53 -3.16 4.09 5.33
CA ALA A 53 -3.37 4.55 6.70
C ALA A 53 -3.26 6.07 6.81
N MET A 54 -2.31 6.68 6.10
CA MET A 54 -2.11 8.12 6.11
C MET A 54 -3.24 8.85 5.39
N ASP A 55 -3.73 8.33 4.27
CA ASP A 55 -4.86 8.93 3.54
C ASP A 55 -6.16 8.85 4.32
N LEU A 56 -6.45 7.69 4.90
CA LEU A 56 -7.60 7.53 5.78
C LEU A 56 -7.51 8.48 6.98
N ALA A 57 -6.33 8.61 7.59
CA ALA A 57 -6.12 9.55 8.69
C ALA A 57 -6.36 11.00 8.26
N PHE A 58 -5.89 11.40 7.08
CA PHE A 58 -6.12 12.74 6.52
C PHE A 58 -7.61 13.00 6.27
N ILE A 59 -8.33 12.07 5.65
CA ILE A 59 -9.77 12.16 5.38
C ILE A 59 -10.57 12.25 6.68
N LEU A 60 -10.29 11.36 7.64
CA LEU A 60 -11.09 11.24 8.86
C LEU A 60 -10.85 12.37 9.85
N LEU A 61 -9.60 12.83 9.98
CA LEU A 61 -9.17 13.72 11.07
C LEU A 61 -8.93 15.17 10.62
N LYS A 62 -8.60 15.42 9.35
CA LYS A 62 -8.12 16.74 8.89
C LYS A 62 -9.04 17.41 7.88
N VAL A 63 -9.46 16.69 6.84
CA VAL A 63 -10.12 17.31 5.68
C VAL A 63 -11.53 17.85 5.98
N LYS A 64 -12.18 17.37 7.05
CA LYS A 64 -13.47 17.92 7.54
C LYS A 64 -13.40 19.40 7.90
N ASN A 65 -12.22 19.89 8.26
CA ASN A 65 -12.00 21.29 8.63
C ASN A 65 -11.73 22.18 7.40
N THR A 66 -11.75 21.63 6.19
CA THR A 66 -11.43 22.34 4.93
C THR A 66 -12.39 21.92 3.82
N PRO A 67 -13.61 22.50 3.77
CA PRO A 67 -14.72 22.01 2.94
C PRO A 67 -14.40 21.92 1.44
N HIS A 68 -13.57 22.83 0.92
CA HIS A 68 -13.21 22.87 -0.50
C HIS A 68 -12.25 21.75 -0.93
N LEU A 69 -11.52 21.12 0.01
CA LEU A 69 -10.63 19.99 -0.26
C LEU A 69 -11.30 18.63 0.00
N PHE A 70 -12.42 18.61 0.72
CA PHE A 70 -13.10 17.37 1.12
C PHE A 70 -13.48 16.51 -0.10
N ILE A 71 -14.21 17.08 -1.06
CA ILE A 71 -14.69 16.34 -2.23
C ILE A 71 -13.52 15.85 -3.10
N PRO A 72 -12.53 16.68 -3.50
CA PRO A 72 -11.36 16.21 -4.23
C PRO A 72 -10.63 15.07 -3.54
N THR A 73 -10.43 15.16 -2.22
CA THR A 73 -9.72 14.12 -1.44
C THR A 73 -10.44 12.77 -1.52
N ILE A 74 -11.77 12.76 -1.33
CA ILE A 74 -12.55 11.52 -1.42
C ILE A 74 -12.50 10.94 -2.84
N ILE A 75 -12.55 11.78 -3.88
CA ILE A 75 -12.47 11.33 -5.27
C ILE A 75 -11.13 10.64 -5.54
N PHE A 76 -10.01 11.32 -5.21
CA PHE A 76 -8.67 10.79 -5.47
C PHE A 76 -8.25 9.65 -4.51
N PHE A 77 -9.01 9.41 -3.45
CA PHE A 77 -8.87 8.20 -2.62
C PHE A 77 -9.67 7.01 -3.16
N ILE A 78 -10.91 7.23 -3.64
CA ILE A 78 -11.77 6.13 -4.12
C ILE A 78 -11.38 5.69 -5.54
N LEU A 79 -11.00 6.63 -6.40
CA LEU A 79 -10.73 6.37 -7.81
C LEU A 79 -9.60 5.34 -8.04
N PRO A 80 -8.43 5.43 -7.37
CA PRO A 80 -7.36 4.43 -7.48
C PRO A 80 -7.81 3.04 -7.04
N ILE A 81 -8.55 2.94 -5.93
CA ILE A 81 -9.11 1.67 -5.43
C ILE A 81 -9.99 1.01 -6.49
N VAL A 82 -10.84 1.78 -7.19
CA VAL A 82 -11.69 1.24 -8.26
C VAL A 82 -10.84 0.74 -9.44
N ILE A 83 -9.81 1.49 -9.83
CA ILE A 83 -8.90 1.07 -10.92
C ILE A 83 -8.14 -0.20 -10.54
N ASN A 84 -7.52 -0.23 -9.35
CA ASN A 84 -6.80 -1.40 -8.83
C ASN A 84 -7.71 -2.63 -8.75
N PHE A 85 -8.95 -2.48 -8.29
CA PHE A 85 -9.94 -3.55 -8.27
C PHE A 85 -10.23 -4.12 -9.66
N LEU A 86 -10.45 -3.27 -10.67
CA LEU A 86 -10.70 -3.71 -12.04
C LEU A 86 -9.47 -4.44 -12.63
N LEU A 87 -8.27 -3.93 -12.37
CA LEU A 87 -7.01 -4.58 -12.79
C LEU A 87 -6.82 -5.93 -12.10
N ALA A 88 -7.09 -6.01 -10.79
CA ALA A 88 -7.00 -7.24 -10.01
C ALA A 88 -7.96 -8.31 -10.53
N ILE A 89 -9.23 -7.97 -10.76
CA ILE A 89 -10.20 -8.90 -11.36
C ILE A 89 -9.72 -9.38 -12.73
N ASN A 90 -9.26 -8.48 -13.59
CA ASN A 90 -8.78 -8.84 -14.92
C ASN A 90 -7.61 -9.85 -14.85
N ILE A 91 -6.64 -9.62 -13.96
CA ILE A 91 -5.52 -10.53 -13.72
C ILE A 91 -6.04 -11.88 -13.19
N PHE A 92 -6.83 -11.88 -12.12
CA PHE A 92 -7.32 -13.11 -11.50
C PHE A 92 -8.14 -13.96 -12.47
N VAL A 93 -9.07 -13.36 -13.21
CA VAL A 93 -9.91 -14.07 -14.19
C VAL A 93 -9.06 -14.62 -15.33
N SER A 94 -8.12 -13.82 -15.85
CA SER A 94 -7.25 -14.26 -16.93
C SER A 94 -6.31 -15.39 -16.49
N GLU A 95 -5.76 -15.33 -15.29
CA GLU A 95 -4.88 -16.36 -14.74
C GLU A 95 -5.65 -17.65 -14.44
N MET A 96 -6.84 -17.54 -13.84
CA MET A 96 -7.70 -18.71 -13.58
C MET A 96 -8.10 -19.44 -14.87
N ALA A 97 -8.34 -18.69 -15.96
CA ALA A 97 -8.75 -19.25 -17.25
C ALA A 97 -7.58 -19.82 -18.07
N MET A 98 -6.43 -19.15 -18.08
CA MET A 98 -5.34 -19.44 -19.01
C MET A 98 -4.13 -20.15 -18.37
N ASN A 99 -4.01 -20.15 -17.04
CA ASN A 99 -2.85 -20.68 -16.33
C ASN A 99 -3.24 -21.84 -15.39
N PRO A 100 -3.04 -23.10 -15.81
CA PRO A 100 -3.37 -24.28 -14.99
C PRO A 100 -2.65 -24.31 -13.63
N SER A 101 -1.41 -23.80 -13.57
CA SER A 101 -0.63 -23.74 -12.32
C SER A 101 -1.24 -22.76 -11.33
N PHE A 102 -1.73 -21.60 -11.81
CA PHE A 102 -2.41 -20.62 -10.98
C PHE A 102 -3.74 -21.17 -10.46
N ASN A 103 -4.54 -21.79 -11.33
CA ASN A 103 -5.80 -22.44 -10.94
C ASN A 103 -5.56 -23.52 -9.87
N LYS A 104 -4.52 -24.34 -10.02
CA LYS A 104 -4.13 -25.31 -8.99
C LYS A 104 -3.75 -24.63 -7.67
N TRP A 105 -2.93 -23.59 -7.73
CA TRP A 105 -2.53 -22.81 -6.56
C TRP A 105 -3.74 -22.22 -5.80
N VAL A 106 -4.72 -21.65 -6.51
CA VAL A 106 -5.97 -21.13 -5.90
C VAL A 106 -6.75 -22.25 -5.22
N LYS A 107 -6.84 -23.44 -5.85
CA LYS A 107 -7.55 -24.61 -5.29
C LYS A 107 -6.88 -25.20 -4.05
N GLU A 108 -5.55 -25.07 -3.92
CA GLU A 108 -4.82 -25.53 -2.72
C GLU A 108 -5.17 -24.70 -1.48
N SER A 109 -5.62 -23.44 -1.64
CA SER A 109 -6.00 -22.56 -0.52
C SER A 109 -7.01 -21.48 -0.95
N PRO A 110 -8.29 -21.83 -1.18
CA PRO A 110 -9.28 -20.92 -1.76
C PRO A 110 -9.60 -19.71 -0.86
N THR A 111 -9.69 -19.91 0.46
CA THR A 111 -9.97 -18.83 1.42
C THR A 111 -8.88 -17.77 1.39
N LEU A 112 -7.61 -18.19 1.43
CA LEU A 112 -6.48 -17.27 1.43
C LEU A 112 -6.33 -16.59 0.07
N SER A 113 -6.50 -17.32 -1.04
CA SER A 113 -6.51 -16.71 -2.37
C SER A 113 -7.58 -15.62 -2.49
N SER A 114 -8.80 -15.85 -1.99
CA SER A 114 -9.89 -14.87 -2.05
C SER A 114 -9.60 -13.61 -1.23
N MET A 115 -9.06 -13.76 -0.01
CA MET A 115 -8.65 -12.62 0.82
C MET A 115 -7.56 -11.82 0.09
N CYS A 116 -6.61 -12.50 -0.53
CA CYS A 116 -5.55 -11.85 -1.26
C CYS A 116 -6.06 -11.14 -2.53
N THR A 117 -7.08 -11.67 -3.20
CA THR A 117 -7.79 -10.96 -4.28
C THR A 117 -8.42 -9.67 -3.78
N LEU A 118 -9.12 -9.72 -2.64
CA LEU A 118 -9.74 -8.54 -2.04
C LEU A 118 -8.71 -7.51 -1.61
N PHE A 119 -7.59 -7.92 -1.02
CA PHE A 119 -6.52 -6.99 -0.65
C PHE A 119 -5.85 -6.40 -1.89
N SER A 120 -5.65 -7.18 -2.95
CA SER A 120 -5.11 -6.68 -4.23
C SER A 120 -6.01 -5.65 -4.91
N ALA A 121 -7.27 -5.52 -4.49
CA ALA A 121 -8.14 -4.45 -4.91
C ALA A 121 -7.72 -3.08 -4.36
N ILE A 122 -7.09 -3.07 -3.19
CA ILE A 122 -6.62 -1.84 -2.55
C ILE A 122 -5.37 -1.37 -3.28
N ASP A 123 -4.37 -2.24 -3.42
CA ASP A 123 -3.20 -2.02 -4.26
C ASP A 123 -2.84 -3.30 -5.02
N ILE A 124 -2.72 -3.17 -6.34
CA ILE A 124 -2.38 -4.27 -7.24
C ILE A 124 -0.99 -4.88 -6.94
N GLN A 125 -0.08 -4.13 -6.32
CA GLN A 125 1.25 -4.58 -5.90
C GLN A 125 1.21 -5.64 -4.81
N ILE A 126 0.09 -5.82 -4.10
CA ILE A 126 -0.07 -6.92 -3.13
C ILE A 126 0.08 -8.29 -3.82
N LEU A 127 -0.21 -8.37 -5.13
CA LEU A 127 0.07 -9.55 -5.95
C LEU A 127 1.58 -9.88 -6.07
N ASN A 128 2.48 -8.90 -5.93
CA ASN A 128 3.92 -9.17 -5.88
C ASN A 128 4.25 -9.95 -4.61
N THR A 129 3.61 -9.63 -3.49
CA THR A 129 3.78 -10.37 -2.23
C THR A 129 3.33 -11.82 -2.39
N LEU A 130 2.23 -12.06 -3.10
CA LEU A 130 1.77 -13.43 -3.40
C LEU A 130 2.68 -14.21 -4.34
N SER A 131 3.52 -13.55 -5.13
CA SER A 131 4.38 -14.18 -6.14
C SER A 131 5.88 -14.04 -5.82
N SER A 132 6.21 -13.84 -4.55
CA SER A 132 7.55 -13.49 -4.07
C SER A 132 8.37 -14.66 -3.51
N ASP A 133 7.73 -15.82 -3.32
CA ASP A 133 8.24 -16.98 -2.58
C ASP A 133 8.65 -16.66 -1.12
N LEU A 134 8.00 -15.67 -0.52
CA LEU A 134 8.32 -15.17 0.83
C LEU A 134 8.34 -16.32 1.86
N PHE A 135 9.40 -16.39 2.65
CA PHE A 135 9.68 -17.46 3.62
C PHE A 135 9.70 -18.89 3.03
N GLY A 136 9.63 -19.07 1.71
CA GLY A 136 9.48 -20.36 1.05
C GLY A 136 8.09 -20.99 1.23
N LEU A 137 7.08 -20.19 1.59
CA LEU A 137 5.73 -20.69 1.81
C LEU A 137 4.95 -20.73 0.49
N LYS A 138 4.26 -21.84 0.23
CA LYS A 138 3.47 -22.03 -1.00
C LYS A 138 2.42 -20.94 -1.25
N ILE A 139 1.88 -20.33 -0.18
CA ILE A 139 0.94 -19.21 -0.27
C ILE A 139 1.55 -17.95 -0.91
N PHE A 140 2.87 -17.77 -0.81
CA PHE A 140 3.58 -16.65 -1.43
C PHE A 140 4.24 -17.06 -2.75
N SER A 141 3.88 -18.23 -3.29
CA SER A 141 4.42 -18.80 -4.53
C SER A 141 3.37 -18.83 -5.66
N ALA A 142 2.52 -17.80 -5.74
CA ALA A 142 1.51 -17.66 -6.78
C ALA A 142 2.17 -17.56 -8.17
N PRO A 143 1.88 -18.48 -9.10
CA PRO A 143 2.56 -18.54 -10.39
C PRO A 143 1.93 -17.55 -11.37
N LEU A 144 2.25 -16.25 -11.25
CA LEU A 144 1.75 -15.21 -12.15
C LEU A 144 2.51 -15.18 -13.49
N THR A 145 1.78 -15.03 -14.59
CA THR A 145 2.37 -14.87 -15.93
C THR A 145 3.04 -13.51 -16.12
N GLN A 146 3.90 -13.41 -17.13
CA GLN A 146 4.53 -12.14 -17.52
C GLN A 146 3.51 -11.08 -17.96
N ARG A 147 2.38 -11.50 -18.55
CA ARG A 147 1.28 -10.59 -18.88
C ARG A 147 0.73 -9.91 -17.63
N SER A 148 0.46 -10.69 -16.58
CA SER A 148 -0.06 -10.16 -15.32
C SER A 148 0.94 -9.24 -14.64
N LYS A 149 2.23 -9.61 -14.61
CA LYS A 149 3.30 -8.73 -14.10
C LYS A 149 3.39 -7.40 -14.86
N LYS A 150 3.20 -7.42 -16.19
CA LYS A 150 3.16 -6.20 -17.01
C LYS A 150 1.93 -5.34 -16.69
N ILE A 151 0.77 -5.95 -16.49
CA ILE A 151 -0.45 -5.22 -16.07
C ILE A 151 -0.23 -4.58 -14.69
N MET A 152 0.36 -5.31 -13.74
CA MET A 152 0.69 -4.77 -12.42
C MET A 152 1.63 -3.57 -12.52
N LEU A 153 2.68 -3.65 -13.34
CA LEU A 153 3.61 -2.52 -13.57
C LEU A 153 2.87 -1.28 -14.10
N TRP A 154 1.97 -1.46 -15.07
CA TRP A 154 1.14 -0.37 -15.58
C TRP A 154 0.19 0.18 -14.52
N GLY A 155 -0.36 -0.70 -13.65
CA GLY A 155 -1.18 -0.29 -12.51
C GLY A 155 -0.45 0.64 -11.57
N VAL A 156 0.81 0.33 -11.22
CA VAL A 156 1.66 1.22 -10.40
C VAL A 156 1.84 2.58 -11.06
N ILE A 157 2.15 2.61 -12.36
CA ILE A 157 2.30 3.87 -13.09
C ILE A 157 1.00 4.68 -13.06
N ILE A 158 -0.15 4.03 -13.22
CA ILE A 158 -1.46 4.71 -13.18
C ILE A 158 -1.72 5.28 -11.78
N ASN A 159 -1.45 4.54 -10.70
CA ASN A 159 -1.66 5.02 -9.34
C ASN A 159 -0.83 6.28 -9.05
N ILE A 160 0.42 6.36 -9.51
CA ILE A 160 1.23 7.59 -9.34
C ILE A 160 0.52 8.84 -9.87
N PHE A 161 -0.13 8.73 -11.03
CA PHE A 161 -0.81 9.89 -11.64
C PHE A 161 -2.22 10.12 -11.09
N VAL A 162 -2.90 9.08 -10.63
CA VAL A 162 -4.30 9.14 -10.20
C VAL A 162 -4.45 9.31 -8.69
N GLU A 163 -3.47 8.87 -7.91
CA GLU A 163 -3.46 8.87 -6.45
C GLU A 163 -2.38 9.82 -5.93
N ASP A 164 -1.10 9.43 -6.07
CA ASP A 164 0.03 10.05 -5.39
C ASP A 164 0.13 11.55 -5.73
N ILE A 165 0.19 11.90 -7.02
CA ILE A 165 0.33 13.30 -7.46
C ILE A 165 -0.86 14.16 -6.99
N PRO A 166 -2.13 13.80 -7.27
CA PRO A 166 -3.27 14.56 -6.77
C PRO A 166 -3.32 14.70 -5.25
N GLN A 167 -3.03 13.64 -4.50
CA GLN A 167 -3.06 13.66 -3.05
C GLN A 167 -1.96 14.56 -2.46
N ILE A 168 -0.74 14.53 -3.00
CA ILE A 168 0.36 15.44 -2.62
C ILE A 168 -0.07 16.89 -2.84
N ILE A 169 -0.69 17.20 -3.98
CA ILE A 169 -1.19 18.55 -4.28
C ILE A 169 -2.24 18.96 -3.25
N ILE A 170 -3.24 18.11 -2.98
CA ILE A 170 -4.32 18.38 -2.02
C ILE A 170 -3.76 18.65 -0.62
N GLN A 171 -2.81 17.84 -0.16
CA GLN A 171 -2.23 17.99 1.16
C GLN A 171 -1.32 19.20 1.25
N GLY A 172 -0.60 19.55 0.18
CA GLY A 172 0.14 20.81 0.07
C GLY A 172 -0.79 22.03 0.15
N LEU A 173 -1.94 21.99 -0.52
CA LEU A 173 -2.97 23.03 -0.42
C LEU A 173 -3.57 23.10 0.99
N TYR A 174 -3.81 21.96 1.63
CA TYR A 174 -4.25 21.90 3.02
C TYR A 174 -3.23 22.57 3.94
N TYR A 175 -1.95 22.21 3.82
CA TYR A 175 -0.86 22.78 4.63
C TYR A 175 -0.80 24.31 4.51
N ASN A 176 -1.01 24.86 3.32
CA ASN A 176 -1.06 26.31 3.10
C ASN A 176 -2.32 26.99 3.67
N SER A 177 -3.38 26.21 3.93
CA SER A 177 -4.69 26.71 4.38
C SER A 177 -4.86 26.69 5.90
N VAL A 178 -4.01 25.96 6.65
CA VAL A 178 -4.04 25.90 8.12
C VAL A 178 -2.93 26.74 8.74
N ILE A 179 -3.30 27.54 9.75
CA ILE A 179 -2.38 28.45 10.48
C ILE A 179 -1.50 27.67 11.47
N THR A 180 -1.92 26.47 11.89
CA THR A 180 -1.17 25.59 12.78
C THR A 180 -0.72 24.33 12.05
N TYR A 181 0.59 24.17 11.92
CA TYR A 181 1.20 23.00 11.32
C TYR A 181 0.93 21.75 12.16
N ASP A 182 0.26 20.79 11.53
CA ASP A 182 -0.14 19.53 12.13
C ASP A 182 0.74 18.41 11.57
N LEU A 183 1.08 17.43 12.41
CA LEU A 183 2.12 16.46 12.07
C LEU A 183 1.70 15.51 10.94
N ILE A 184 0.39 15.29 10.77
CA ILE A 184 -0.16 14.42 9.72
C ILE A 184 0.18 14.96 8.31
N PRO A 185 -0.22 16.20 7.91
CA PRO A 185 0.18 16.80 6.64
C PRO A 185 1.69 16.76 6.37
N SER A 186 2.52 16.98 7.40
CA SER A 186 3.98 16.95 7.25
C SER A 186 4.53 15.56 6.97
N LEU A 187 3.98 14.51 7.60
CA LEU A 187 4.37 13.13 7.33
C LEU A 187 3.97 12.68 5.93
N VAL A 188 2.79 13.09 5.43
CA VAL A 188 2.36 12.65 4.10
C VAL A 188 3.10 13.38 2.98
N LEU A 189 3.40 14.68 3.14
CA LEU A 189 4.31 15.39 2.24
C LEU A 189 5.71 14.74 2.18
N ALA A 190 6.18 14.20 3.30
CA ALA A 190 7.45 13.49 3.35
C ALA A 190 7.40 12.08 2.73
N SER A 191 6.24 11.41 2.75
CA SER A 191 6.07 10.08 2.16
C SER A 191 5.75 10.11 0.66
N GLY A 192 4.99 11.08 0.16
CA GLY A 192 4.66 11.20 -1.27
C GLY A 192 5.80 11.77 -2.13
N GLY A 193 6.90 12.23 -1.53
CA GLY A 193 8.07 12.73 -2.24
C GLY A 193 9.09 11.65 -2.67
N LEU A 194 8.79 10.36 -2.47
CA LEU A 194 9.70 9.23 -2.75
C LEU A 194 9.15 8.30 -3.83
#